data_AF-A0A9P9DHV5-F1
#
_entry.id   AF-A0A9P9DHV5-F1
#
_cell.length_a   1.000
_cell.length_b   1.000
_cell.length_c   1.000
_cell.angle_alpha   90.00
_cell.angle_beta   90.00
_cell.angle_gamma   90.00
#
_symmetry.space_group_name_H-M   'P 1'
#
loop_
_entity.id
_entity.type
_entity.pdbx_description
1 polymer ?
#
loop_
_entity_poly.entity_id
_entity_poly.type
_entity_poly.pdbx_seq_one_letter_code
_entity_poly.pdbx_strand_id
1 'polypeptide(L)'
;MSQSTISAPVSVYQWNPVEVLRLNLIPNGQFTCSGVKNDLTRPCGWRLAEETTSINNLLNAMSESSPQDAFQFLDALAQSTLCHSHKYQKGHKTTEWARVLHQIPFIQARPNMAELSDSSTQEIAPPSILPLIPGMNDSPECLTSHIQTTRGEKDNAGMQLNSMRLEKQLHKLEEKVALHTKQIFILESSHKEATNTPCSPKTFTWSWACIKLRLQKLFRK
;
A
#
# COMPACT_ATOMS: atom_id res chain seq x y z
N MET A 1 -36.19 31.78 13.75
CA MET A 1 -35.79 30.42 14.14
C MET A 1 -34.52 30.10 13.38
N SER A 2 -33.38 30.13 14.07
CA SER A 2 -32.07 29.92 13.48
C SER A 2 -31.78 28.43 13.42
N GLN A 3 -31.71 27.86 12.21
CA GLN A 3 -31.28 26.47 12.03
C GLN A 3 -29.77 26.42 12.25
N SER A 4 -29.37 25.83 13.37
CA SER A 4 -27.99 25.42 13.60
C SER A 4 -27.69 24.24 12.68
N THR A 5 -26.90 24.48 11.63
CA THR A 5 -26.30 23.43 10.82
C THR A 5 -25.35 22.64 11.70
N ILE A 6 -25.80 21.49 12.21
CA ILE A 6 -24.96 20.52 12.90
C ILE A 6 -24.10 19.86 11.82
N SER A 7 -22.88 20.37 11.65
CA SER A 7 -21.86 19.69 10.85
C SER A 7 -21.62 18.31 11.46
N ALA A 8 -21.92 17.25 10.69
CA ALA A 8 -21.63 15.88 11.07
C ALA A 8 -20.13 15.73 11.43
N PRO A 9 -19.78 14.95 12.46
CA PRO A 9 -18.39 14.70 12.79
C PRO A 9 -17.74 13.97 11.60
N VAL A 10 -16.69 14.60 11.04
CA VAL A 10 -15.77 13.95 10.11
C VAL A 10 -15.30 12.68 10.79
N SER A 11 -15.56 11.52 10.16
CA SER A 11 -15.07 10.23 10.63
C SER A 11 -13.54 10.26 10.60
N VAL A 12 -12.93 10.70 11.70
CA VAL A 12 -11.49 10.64 11.91
C VAL A 12 -11.14 9.15 11.92
N TYR A 13 -10.33 8.71 10.96
CA TYR A 13 -9.78 7.36 10.97
C TYR A 13 -8.99 7.19 12.28
N GLN A 14 -9.57 6.54 13.28
CA GLN A 14 -8.93 6.39 14.57
C GLN A 14 -7.99 5.18 14.54
N TRP A 15 -6.82 5.36 13.91
CA TRP A 15 -5.75 4.37 13.90
C TRP A 15 -4.45 4.98 14.43
N ASN A 16 -3.66 4.19 15.15
CA ASN A 16 -2.39 4.63 15.72
C ASN A 16 -1.21 4.11 14.85
N PRO A 17 -0.52 4.97 14.09
CA PRO A 17 0.57 4.53 13.21
C PRO A 17 1.77 3.97 13.98
N VAL A 18 2.00 4.39 15.23
CA VAL A 18 3.09 3.84 16.06
C VAL A 18 2.86 2.36 16.35
N GLU A 19 1.66 2.02 16.80
CA GLU A 19 1.28 0.64 17.15
C GLU A 19 1.17 -0.24 15.91
N VAL A 20 0.50 0.26 14.88
CA VAL A 20 0.26 -0.47 13.63
C VAL A 20 1.56 -0.79 12.92
N LEU A 21 2.49 0.18 12.82
CA LEU A 21 3.78 0.00 12.16
C LEU A 21 4.85 -0.59 13.09
N ARG A 22 4.49 -0.87 14.35
CA ARG A 22 5.37 -1.44 15.39
C ARG A 22 6.66 -0.65 15.54
N LEU A 23 6.53 0.68 15.63
CA LEU A 23 7.67 1.56 15.86
C LEU A 23 8.15 1.44 17.31
N ASN A 24 9.46 1.47 17.50
CA ASN A 24 10.08 1.33 18.81
C ASN A 24 10.08 2.67 19.55
N LEU A 25 8.95 3.00 20.18
CA LEU A 25 8.82 4.15 21.08
C LEU A 25 9.31 3.76 22.49
N ILE A 26 10.27 4.51 23.03
CA ILE A 26 10.74 4.35 24.41
C ILE A 26 9.95 5.27 25.37
N PRO A 27 9.88 4.96 26.68
CA PRO A 27 8.99 5.66 27.63
C PRO A 27 9.18 7.17 27.76
N ASN A 28 10.33 7.70 27.33
CA ASN A 28 10.61 9.14 27.33
C ASN A 28 10.08 9.86 26.07
N GLY A 29 9.33 9.18 25.20
CA GLY A 29 8.76 9.73 23.97
C GLY A 29 9.73 9.77 22.78
N GLN A 30 10.93 9.22 22.91
CA GLN A 30 11.89 9.11 21.81
C GLN A 30 11.75 7.79 21.06
N PHE A 31 12.25 7.73 19.84
CA PHE A 31 12.28 6.49 19.06
C PHE A 31 13.65 5.83 19.10
N THR A 32 13.68 4.51 18.97
CA THR A 32 14.87 3.77 18.58
C THR A 32 14.79 3.31 17.14
N CYS A 33 15.96 3.04 16.57
CA CYS A 33 16.12 2.53 15.22
C CYS A 33 15.22 1.31 14.96
N SER A 34 14.47 1.34 13.86
CA SER A 34 13.63 0.23 13.40
C SER A 34 14.43 -0.90 12.76
N GLY A 35 15.72 -0.71 12.53
CA GLY A 35 16.60 -1.68 11.88
C GLY A 35 16.87 -2.92 12.75
N VAL A 36 17.19 -4.03 12.11
CA VAL A 36 17.64 -5.27 12.76
C VAL A 36 19.14 -5.43 12.59
N LYS A 37 19.82 -5.95 13.61
CA LYS A 37 21.25 -6.26 13.53
C LYS A 37 21.49 -7.43 12.57
N ASN A 38 22.74 -7.60 12.13
CA ASN A 38 23.15 -8.61 11.14
C ASN A 38 22.88 -10.07 11.53
N ASP A 39 22.62 -10.34 12.82
CA ASP A 39 22.14 -11.62 13.34
C ASP A 39 20.62 -11.82 13.19
N LEU A 40 19.96 -10.91 12.45
CA LEU A 40 18.57 -10.87 11.98
C LEU A 40 17.47 -10.96 13.05
N THR A 41 17.83 -11.14 14.31
CA THR A 41 16.89 -11.43 15.39
C THR A 41 16.83 -10.32 16.43
N ARG A 42 17.87 -9.49 16.52
CA ARG A 42 17.94 -8.44 17.55
C ARG A 42 17.60 -7.06 16.97
N PRO A 43 16.63 -6.34 17.54
CA PRO A 43 16.34 -4.97 17.14
C PRO A 43 17.50 -4.05 17.50
N CYS A 44 17.67 -2.99 16.70
CA CYS A 44 18.66 -1.96 16.97
C CYS A 44 18.18 -1.04 18.10
N GLY A 45 18.92 -0.99 19.21
CA GLY A 45 18.63 -0.09 20.33
C GLY A 45 19.15 1.34 20.18
N TRP A 46 19.59 1.74 18.98
CA TRP A 46 20.13 3.09 18.75
C TRP A 46 19.03 4.13 18.90
N ARG A 47 19.22 5.13 19.76
CA ARG A 47 18.23 6.19 20.01
C ARG A 47 18.30 7.25 18.90
N LEU A 48 17.13 7.67 18.42
CA LEU A 48 16.94 8.65 17.36
C LEU A 48 16.51 10.00 17.93
N ALA A 49 17.31 10.53 18.86
CA ALA A 49 16.94 11.75 19.58
C ALA A 49 16.78 12.96 18.63
N GLU A 50 17.63 13.06 17.61
CA GLU A 50 17.61 14.15 16.64
C GLU A 50 16.45 14.03 15.65
N GLU A 51 16.07 12.81 15.28
CA GLU A 51 15.00 12.56 14.30
C GLU A 51 13.60 12.47 14.95
N THR A 52 13.50 12.39 16.27
CA THR A 52 12.23 12.20 17.00
C THR A 52 11.16 13.21 16.58
N THR A 53 11.51 14.49 16.43
CA THR A 53 10.55 15.53 15.99
C THR A 53 10.05 15.26 14.57
N SER A 54 10.94 14.89 13.63
CA SER A 54 10.55 14.57 12.25
C SER A 54 9.67 13.32 12.20
N ILE A 55 9.99 12.31 13.01
CA ILE A 55 9.20 11.08 13.12
C ILE A 55 7.80 11.43 13.65
N ASN A 56 7.68 12.20 14.73
CA ASN A 56 6.39 12.61 15.28
C ASN A 56 5.55 13.40 14.27
N ASN A 57 6.14 14.33 13.52
CA ASN A 57 5.41 15.08 12.49
C ASN A 57 4.84 14.18 11.40
N LEU A 58 5.60 13.18 10.96
CA LEU A 58 5.13 12.18 9.99
C LEU A 58 4.00 11.34 10.57
N LEU A 59 4.13 10.89 11.82
CA LEU A 59 3.12 10.08 12.49
C LEU A 59 1.82 10.84 12.71
N ASN A 60 1.89 12.12 13.07
CA ASN A 60 0.72 12.98 13.18
C ASN A 60 0.00 13.09 11.83
N ALA A 61 0.72 13.38 10.74
CA ALA A 61 0.14 13.43 9.40
C ALA A 61 -0.47 12.08 8.96
N MET A 62 0.16 10.97 9.34
CA MET A 62 -0.39 9.63 9.09
C MET A 62 -1.67 9.38 9.90
N SER A 63 -1.73 9.81 11.16
CA SER A 63 -2.92 9.65 12.01
C SER A 63 -4.11 10.49 11.56
N GLU A 64 -3.85 11.61 10.88
CA GLU A 64 -4.89 12.48 10.31
C GLU A 64 -5.44 11.96 8.96
N SER A 65 -4.79 10.95 8.38
CA SER A 65 -5.14 10.39 7.07
C SER A 65 -5.62 8.95 7.17
N SER A 66 -6.26 8.46 6.10
CA SER A 66 -6.61 7.04 6.02
C SER A 66 -5.34 6.19 5.92
N PRO A 67 -5.35 4.91 6.36
CA PRO A 67 -4.22 4.01 6.15
C PRO A 67 -3.75 3.92 4.70
N GLN A 68 -4.65 4.08 3.72
CA GLN A 68 -4.33 4.05 2.29
C GLN A 68 -3.61 5.32 1.85
N ASP A 69 -4.04 6.49 2.32
CA ASP A 69 -3.37 7.75 2.01
C ASP A 69 -2.00 7.84 2.71
N ALA A 70 -1.87 7.17 3.85
CA ALA A 70 -0.65 7.16 4.64
C ALA A 70 0.55 6.47 3.95
N PHE A 71 0.31 5.73 2.85
CA PHE A 71 1.37 5.11 2.06
C PHE A 71 2.43 6.10 1.58
N GLN A 72 2.03 7.33 1.25
CA GLN A 72 2.94 8.36 0.75
C GLN A 72 4.01 8.76 1.77
N PHE A 73 3.77 8.55 3.07
CA PHE A 73 4.69 8.91 4.13
C PHE A 73 5.71 7.80 4.47
N LEU A 74 5.51 6.57 3.97
CA LEU A 74 6.29 5.41 4.39
C LEU A 74 7.79 5.53 4.08
N ASP A 75 8.16 6.05 2.91
CA ASP A 75 9.58 6.19 2.55
C ASP A 75 10.29 7.19 3.45
N ALA A 76 9.65 8.34 3.72
CA ALA A 76 10.16 9.36 4.64
C ALA A 76 10.25 8.83 6.07
N LEU A 77 9.23 8.09 6.52
CA LEU A 77 9.23 7.47 7.85
C LEU A 77 10.35 6.43 7.98
N ALA A 78 10.55 5.58 6.97
CA ALA A 78 11.61 4.58 6.97
C ALA A 78 12.98 5.25 6.95
N GLN A 79 13.13 6.35 6.20
CA GLN A 79 14.35 7.15 6.21
C GLN A 79 14.61 7.74 7.59
N SER A 80 13.63 8.29 8.30
CA SER A 80 13.84 8.93 9.61
C SER A 80 13.99 7.95 10.77
N THR A 81 13.44 6.74 10.67
CA THR A 81 13.45 5.73 11.74
C THR A 81 14.63 4.75 11.68
N LEU A 82 15.58 4.93 10.77
CA LEU A 82 16.77 4.10 10.66
C LEU A 82 18.02 4.89 11.01
N CYS A 83 18.87 4.36 11.89
CA CYS A 83 20.17 4.97 12.16
C CYS A 83 21.11 4.80 10.94
N HIS A 84 22.24 5.53 10.93
CA HIS A 84 23.20 5.52 9.82
C HIS A 84 23.59 4.11 9.37
N SER A 85 23.89 3.22 10.33
CA SER A 85 24.29 1.84 10.06
C SER A 85 23.20 1.00 9.39
N HIS A 86 21.92 1.34 9.53
CA HIS A 86 20.81 0.52 9.01
C HIS A 86 20.03 1.19 7.87
N LYS A 87 20.49 2.35 7.34
CA LYS A 87 19.81 3.03 6.21
C LYS A 87 19.60 2.12 4.99
N TYR A 88 20.47 1.13 4.78
CA TYR A 88 20.33 0.15 3.69
C TYR A 88 19.04 -0.70 3.82
N GLN A 89 18.45 -0.81 5.01
CA GLN A 89 17.21 -1.55 5.26
C GLN A 89 15.93 -0.77 4.93
N LYS A 90 16.05 0.49 4.46
CA LYS A 90 14.90 1.37 4.18
C LYS A 90 13.83 0.68 3.31
N GLY A 91 14.24 0.14 2.17
CA GLY A 91 13.30 -0.50 1.23
C GLY A 91 12.58 -1.71 1.84
N HIS A 92 13.28 -2.49 2.68
CA HIS A 92 12.66 -3.60 3.40
C HIS A 92 11.60 -3.10 4.38
N LYS A 93 11.91 -2.04 5.16
CA LYS A 93 10.96 -1.46 6.12
C LYS A 93 9.74 -0.83 5.45
N THR A 94 9.94 -0.08 4.37
CA THR A 94 8.83 0.46 3.57
C THR A 94 7.91 -0.66 3.07
N THR A 95 8.48 -1.76 2.56
CA THR A 95 7.70 -2.91 2.05
C THR A 95 6.96 -3.64 3.18
N GLU A 96 7.61 -3.81 4.33
CA GLU A 96 7.02 -4.41 5.53
C GLU A 96 5.79 -3.63 5.98
N TRP A 97 5.91 -2.31 6.11
CA TRP A 97 4.83 -1.43 6.54
C TRP A 97 3.72 -1.28 5.50
N ALA A 98 4.05 -1.19 4.22
CA ALA A 98 3.07 -1.21 3.15
C ALA A 98 2.16 -2.44 3.24
N ARG A 99 2.74 -3.61 3.53
CA ARG A 99 1.98 -4.85 3.73
C ARG A 99 1.04 -4.76 4.93
N VAL A 100 1.49 -4.17 6.03
CA VAL A 100 0.66 -3.97 7.23
C VAL A 100 -0.51 -3.04 6.93
N LEU A 101 -0.27 -1.89 6.28
CA LEU A 101 -1.34 -0.96 5.92
C LEU A 101 -2.38 -1.56 4.97
N HIS A 102 -1.95 -2.40 4.01
CA HIS A 102 -2.86 -3.13 3.13
C HIS A 102 -3.80 -4.10 3.85
N GLN A 103 -3.40 -4.59 5.03
CA GLN A 103 -4.19 -5.55 5.81
C GLN A 103 -5.25 -4.87 6.69
N ILE A 104 -5.22 -3.54 6.82
CA ILE A 104 -6.19 -2.82 7.63
C ILE A 104 -7.52 -2.78 6.87
N PRO A 105 -8.58 -3.42 7.38
CA PRO A 105 -9.86 -3.45 6.70
C PRO A 105 -10.40 -2.03 6.54
N PHE A 106 -10.88 -1.75 5.33
CA PHE A 106 -11.45 -0.47 4.99
C PHE A 106 -12.80 -0.34 5.69
N ILE A 107 -12.85 0.39 6.81
CA ILE A 107 -14.12 0.86 7.36
C ILE A 107 -14.51 2.06 6.51
N GLN A 108 -15.08 1.79 5.34
CA GLN A 108 -15.81 2.80 4.60
C GLN A 108 -16.95 3.22 5.53
N ALA A 109 -16.93 4.46 6.02
CA ALA A 109 -18.10 5.04 6.66
C ALA A 109 -19.24 4.91 5.65
N ARG A 110 -20.12 3.93 5.88
CA ARG A 110 -21.26 3.69 5.01
C ARG A 110 -22.04 5.01 5.01
N PRO A 111 -22.25 5.66 3.86
CA PRO A 111 -23.12 6.82 3.83
C PRO A 111 -24.46 6.35 4.38
N ASN A 112 -24.87 6.94 5.50
CA ASN A 112 -26.10 6.64 6.19
C ASN A 112 -27.24 7.12 5.30
N MET A 113 -27.62 6.33 4.29
CA MET A 113 -28.79 6.57 3.43
C MET A 113 -30.03 6.08 4.17
N ALA A 114 -30.24 6.59 5.38
CA ALA A 114 -31.41 6.31 6.21
C ALA A 114 -31.86 7.61 6.90
N GLU A 115 -32.19 8.63 6.11
CA GLU A 115 -33.01 9.75 6.57
C GLU A 115 -33.72 10.40 5.36
N LEU A 116 -34.50 9.57 4.66
CA LEU A 116 -35.60 10.03 3.83
C LEU A 116 -36.80 9.14 4.16
N SER A 117 -37.48 9.47 5.25
CA SER A 117 -38.87 9.08 5.48
C SER A 117 -39.49 10.12 6.41
N ASP A 118 -39.75 11.30 5.84
CA ASP A 118 -40.93 12.05 6.20
C ASP A 118 -42.14 11.19 5.85
N SER A 119 -42.87 10.70 6.86
CA SER A 119 -44.34 10.68 6.86
C SER A 119 -44.85 10.13 8.18
N SER A 120 -45.30 11.08 9.01
CA SER A 120 -46.38 10.89 9.96
C SER A 120 -47.59 10.25 9.27
N THR A 121 -48.12 9.13 9.77
CA THR A 121 -49.56 8.84 9.91
C THR A 121 -49.73 7.55 10.76
N GLN A 122 -50.59 7.65 11.78
CA GLN A 122 -51.08 6.57 12.65
C GLN A 122 -51.95 5.58 11.87
N GLU A 123 -51.93 4.27 12.20
CA GLU A 123 -53.13 3.46 12.48
C GLU A 123 -52.84 1.98 12.86
N ILE A 124 -53.18 1.64 14.11
CA ILE A 124 -54.01 0.50 14.61
C ILE A 124 -53.86 -0.94 14.00
N ALA A 125 -53.22 -1.83 14.79
CA ALA A 125 -53.58 -3.22 15.19
C ALA A 125 -53.92 -4.35 14.13
N PRO A 126 -54.14 -5.63 14.53
CA PRO A 126 -53.24 -6.78 14.32
C PRO A 126 -53.74 -7.86 13.30
N PRO A 127 -52.94 -8.89 12.92
CA PRO A 127 -53.24 -9.80 11.81
C PRO A 127 -54.06 -11.03 12.23
N SER A 128 -54.97 -11.49 11.37
CA SER A 128 -55.74 -12.75 11.51
C SER A 128 -55.65 -13.61 10.23
N ILE A 129 -54.80 -14.65 10.30
CA ILE A 129 -54.98 -16.09 9.96
C ILE A 129 -55.73 -16.51 8.64
N LEU A 130 -54.93 -16.99 7.64
CA LEU A 130 -54.97 -18.26 6.84
C LEU A 130 -56.26 -18.69 6.06
N PRO A 131 -56.30 -19.80 5.25
CA PRO A 131 -55.37 -20.43 4.27
C PRO A 131 -56.06 -20.97 2.95
N LEU A 132 -55.29 -21.35 1.90
CA LEU A 132 -55.33 -22.63 1.11
C LEU A 132 -54.85 -22.49 -0.37
N ILE A 133 -53.67 -23.00 -0.78
CA ILE A 133 -53.31 -24.18 -1.65
C ILE A 133 -53.74 -24.13 -3.17
N PRO A 134 -53.35 -25.08 -4.07
CA PRO A 134 -52.26 -25.01 -5.07
C PRO A 134 -52.70 -25.12 -6.56
N GLY A 135 -51.75 -24.92 -7.50
CA GLY A 135 -51.66 -25.84 -8.65
C GLY A 135 -51.48 -25.23 -10.05
N MET A 136 -50.38 -25.68 -10.67
CA MET A 136 -50.17 -26.05 -12.09
C MET A 136 -50.20 -24.99 -13.21
N ASN A 137 -49.04 -24.94 -13.89
CA ASN A 137 -48.77 -24.92 -15.33
C ASN A 137 -49.75 -24.17 -16.26
N ASP A 138 -49.24 -23.19 -17.00
CA ASP A 138 -48.95 -23.36 -18.43
C ASP A 138 -48.27 -22.10 -19.02
N SER A 139 -47.26 -22.33 -19.86
CA SER A 139 -46.70 -21.35 -20.80
C SER A 139 -47.61 -21.32 -22.04
N PRO A 140 -47.79 -20.19 -22.76
CA PRO A 140 -46.80 -19.83 -23.80
C PRO A 140 -46.70 -18.31 -24.14
N GLU A 141 -45.70 -18.00 -24.97
CA GLU A 141 -45.66 -16.88 -25.95
C GLU A 141 -45.50 -15.44 -25.43
N CYS A 142 -44.34 -14.83 -25.68
CA CYS A 142 -44.03 -14.03 -26.88
C CYS A 142 -44.50 -12.57 -26.72
N LEU A 143 -43.54 -11.65 -26.51
CA LEU A 143 -43.53 -10.33 -27.13
C LEU A 143 -42.20 -9.62 -26.81
N THR A 144 -41.40 -9.50 -27.87
CA THR A 144 -40.36 -8.51 -28.14
C THR A 144 -40.57 -7.16 -27.44
N SER A 145 -39.61 -6.74 -26.61
CA SER A 145 -39.35 -5.32 -26.33
C SER A 145 -37.90 -4.99 -26.62
N HIS A 146 -37.68 -4.66 -27.90
CA HIS A 146 -36.81 -3.60 -28.40
C HIS A 146 -36.04 -2.81 -27.31
N ILE A 147 -34.82 -3.26 -26.98
CA ILE A 147 -33.82 -2.37 -26.39
C ILE A 147 -33.06 -1.76 -27.57
N GLN A 148 -33.40 -0.52 -27.88
CA GLN A 148 -32.62 0.36 -28.73
C GLN A 148 -31.24 0.55 -28.11
N THR A 149 -30.25 -0.19 -28.61
CA THR A 149 -28.85 0.19 -28.46
C THR A 149 -28.61 1.37 -29.38
N THR A 150 -28.84 2.59 -28.89
CA THR A 150 -28.37 3.81 -29.55
C THR A 150 -26.85 3.81 -29.51
N ARG A 151 -26.29 3.40 -30.65
CA ARG A 151 -24.95 3.67 -31.19
C ARG A 151 -24.43 5.06 -30.76
N GLY A 152 -23.63 5.06 -29.69
CA GLY A 152 -22.71 6.14 -29.32
C GLY A 152 -21.32 5.82 -29.85
N GLU A 153 -21.10 5.98 -31.15
CA GLU A 153 -19.77 5.99 -31.77
C GLU A 153 -19.03 7.26 -31.33
N LYS A 154 -18.44 7.27 -30.13
CA LYS A 154 -17.53 8.36 -29.74
C LYS A 154 -16.55 8.08 -28.60
N ASP A 155 -16.14 6.84 -28.33
CA ASP A 155 -15.13 6.57 -27.28
C ASP A 155 -14.00 5.59 -27.68
N ASN A 156 -13.81 5.29 -28.96
CA ASN A 156 -12.83 4.28 -29.38
C ASN A 156 -11.37 4.80 -29.42
N ALA A 157 -11.17 6.12 -29.57
CA ALA A 157 -9.83 6.71 -29.66
C ALA A 157 -9.14 6.87 -28.29
N GLY A 158 -9.92 7.19 -27.23
CA GLY A 158 -9.38 7.33 -25.87
C GLY A 158 -8.93 6.00 -25.26
N MET A 159 -9.63 4.92 -25.60
CA MET A 159 -9.31 3.56 -25.13
C MET A 159 -8.03 3.02 -25.81
N GLN A 160 -7.84 3.27 -27.11
CA GLN A 160 -6.59 2.95 -27.81
C GLN A 160 -5.37 3.71 -27.27
N LEU A 161 -5.52 4.99 -26.94
CA LEU A 161 -4.42 5.83 -26.46
C LEU A 161 -3.91 5.39 -25.08
N ASN A 162 -4.82 4.96 -24.20
CA ASN A 162 -4.48 4.37 -22.90
C ASN A 162 -3.83 2.99 -23.04
N SER A 163 -4.30 2.16 -23.98
CA SER A 163 -3.70 0.85 -24.28
C SER A 163 -2.24 0.97 -24.73
N MET A 164 -1.96 1.83 -25.71
CA MET A 164 -0.59 2.06 -26.20
C MET A 164 0.35 2.61 -25.12
N ARG A 165 -0.18 3.45 -24.21
CA ARG A 165 0.59 3.98 -23.09
C ARG A 165 0.95 2.88 -22.09
N LEU A 166 0.02 1.98 -21.79
CA LEU A 166 0.23 0.88 -20.86
C LEU A 166 1.21 -0.15 -21.42
N GLU A 167 1.09 -0.51 -22.71
CA GLU A 167 2.02 -1.38 -23.43
C GLU A 167 3.45 -0.84 -23.41
N LYS A 168 3.63 0.47 -23.61
CA LYS A 168 4.94 1.12 -23.53
C LYS A 168 5.52 1.07 -22.11
N GLN A 169 4.69 1.18 -21.08
CA GLN A 169 5.13 1.05 -19.69
C GLN A 169 5.50 -0.40 -19.35
N LEU A 170 4.73 -1.39 -19.85
CA LEU A 170 5.03 -2.81 -19.70
C LEU A 170 6.36 -3.16 -20.36
N HIS A 171 6.57 -2.79 -21.62
CA HIS A 171 7.83 -3.04 -22.32
C HIS A 171 9.03 -2.42 -21.58
N LYS A 172 8.88 -1.18 -21.08
CA LYS A 172 9.93 -0.52 -20.29
C LYS A 172 10.20 -1.25 -18.96
N LEU A 173 9.19 -1.85 -18.36
CA LEU A 173 9.34 -2.64 -17.13
C LEU A 173 10.02 -3.97 -17.42
N GLU A 174 9.64 -4.66 -18.49
CA GLU A 174 10.26 -5.90 -18.95
C GLU A 174 11.75 -5.71 -19.25
N GLU A 175 12.12 -4.61 -19.92
CA GLU A 175 13.52 -4.28 -20.19
C GLU A 175 14.31 -4.05 -18.89
N LYS A 176 13.72 -3.35 -17.91
CA LYS A 176 14.34 -3.15 -16.59
C LYS A 176 14.49 -4.46 -15.82
N VAL A 177 13.48 -5.33 -15.86
CA VAL A 177 13.54 -6.65 -15.23
C VAL A 177 14.65 -7.48 -15.89
N ALA A 178 14.73 -7.53 -17.22
CA ALA A 178 15.78 -8.23 -17.93
C ALA A 178 17.19 -7.69 -17.58
N LEU A 179 17.33 -6.37 -17.44
CA LEU A 179 18.58 -5.74 -17.02
C LEU A 179 18.97 -6.13 -15.59
N HIS A 180 18.04 -6.05 -14.63
CA HIS A 180 18.31 -6.42 -13.25
C HIS A 180 18.60 -7.92 -13.09
N THR A 181 17.89 -8.79 -13.81
CA THR A 181 18.17 -10.23 -13.83
C THR A 181 19.59 -10.52 -14.30
N LYS A 182 20.06 -9.83 -15.36
CA LYS A 182 21.47 -9.93 -15.80
C LYS A 182 22.46 -9.44 -14.74
N GLN A 183 22.14 -8.35 -14.03
CA GLN A 183 22.99 -7.83 -12.95
C GLN A 183 23.10 -8.81 -11.79
N ILE A 184 21.98 -9.39 -11.36
CA ILE A 184 21.95 -10.42 -10.30
C ILE A 184 22.81 -11.61 -10.72
N PHE A 185 22.65 -12.11 -11.94
CA PHE A 185 23.44 -13.24 -12.44
C PHE A 185 24.95 -12.96 -12.42
N ILE A 186 25.39 -11.75 -12.81
CA ILE A 186 26.80 -11.35 -12.75
C ILE A 186 27.29 -11.29 -11.30
N LEU A 187 26.49 -10.73 -10.39
CA LEU A 187 26.83 -10.63 -8.97
C LEU A 187 26.93 -12.01 -8.31
N GLU A 188 25.99 -12.91 -8.60
CA GLU A 188 25.99 -14.28 -8.10
C GLU A 188 27.19 -15.08 -8.62
N SER A 189 27.54 -14.93 -9.90
CA SER A 189 28.72 -15.56 -10.50
C SER A 189 30.01 -15.04 -9.85
N SER A 190 30.10 -13.72 -9.65
CA SER A 190 31.25 -13.09 -8.99
C SER A 190 31.38 -13.50 -7.52
N HIS A 191 30.26 -13.69 -6.82
CA HIS A 191 30.25 -14.17 -5.43
C HIS A 191 30.72 -15.63 -5.34
N LYS A 192 30.24 -16.51 -6.23
CA LYS A 192 30.67 -17.91 -6.28
C LYS A 192 32.17 -18.04 -6.55
N GLU A 193 32.72 -17.22 -7.45
CA GLU A 193 34.18 -17.15 -7.69
C GLU A 193 34.95 -16.73 -6.45
N ALA A 194 34.44 -15.76 -5.69
CA ALA A 194 35.06 -15.27 -4.46
C ALA A 194 34.98 -16.27 -3.29
N THR A 195 33.93 -17.10 -3.21
CA THR A 195 33.78 -18.10 -2.13
C THR A 195 34.59 -19.37 -2.36
N ASN A 196 34.98 -19.66 -3.61
CA ASN A 196 35.76 -20.86 -3.95
C ASN A 196 37.28 -20.66 -3.86
N THR A 197 37.75 -19.46 -3.54
CA THR A 197 39.17 -19.19 -3.28
C THR A 197 39.40 -18.97 -1.78
N PRO A 198 40.22 -19.78 -1.09
CA PRO A 198 40.54 -19.54 0.31
C PRO A 198 41.43 -18.30 0.39
N CYS A 199 40.84 -17.13 0.67
CA CYS A 199 41.56 -15.86 0.68
C CYS A 199 41.50 -15.17 2.04
N SER A 200 42.70 -14.92 2.57
CA SER A 200 42.99 -14.16 3.78
C SER A 200 42.33 -12.77 3.76
N PRO A 201 41.88 -12.23 4.91
CA PRO A 201 41.07 -11.00 5.02
C PRO A 201 41.66 -9.71 4.42
N LYS A 202 42.91 -9.71 3.96
CA LYS A 202 43.54 -8.56 3.28
C LYS A 202 43.20 -8.41 1.79
N THR A 203 42.65 -9.43 1.12
CA THR A 203 42.34 -9.39 -0.32
C THR A 203 40.89 -8.99 -0.64
N PHE A 204 40.01 -8.93 0.36
CA PHE A 204 38.58 -8.62 0.16
C PHE A 204 38.34 -7.18 -0.34
N THR A 205 39.20 -6.23 0.04
CA THR A 205 39.13 -4.84 -0.43
C THR A 205 39.52 -4.69 -1.91
N TRP A 206 40.40 -5.55 -2.41
CA TRP A 206 40.86 -5.54 -3.79
C TRP A 206 39.79 -6.11 -4.74
N SER A 207 39.09 -7.16 -4.31
CA SER A 207 37.96 -7.75 -5.05
C SER A 207 36.82 -6.74 -5.25
N TRP A 208 36.43 -6.00 -4.22
CA TRP A 208 35.39 -4.97 -4.33
C TRP A 208 35.77 -3.80 -5.24
N ALA A 209 37.05 -3.39 -5.24
CA ALA A 209 37.54 -2.37 -6.16
C ALA A 209 37.48 -2.85 -7.62
N CYS A 210 37.85 -4.10 -7.89
CA CYS A 210 37.77 -4.70 -9.23
C CYS A 210 36.32 -4.87 -9.72
N ILE A 211 35.40 -5.27 -8.83
CA ILE A 211 33.96 -5.36 -9.13
C ILE A 211 33.40 -3.98 -9.46
N LYS A 212 33.71 -2.95 -8.65
CA LYS A 212 33.32 -1.55 -8.94
C LYS A 212 33.84 -1.07 -10.30
N LEU A 213 35.09 -1.38 -10.64
CA LEU A 213 35.71 -0.97 -11.90
C LEU A 213 35.07 -1.67 -13.12
N ARG A 214 34.70 -2.95 -12.98
CA ARG A 214 33.98 -3.69 -14.03
C ARG A 214 32.56 -3.18 -14.22
N LEU A 215 31.85 -2.87 -13.14
CA LEU A 215 30.52 -2.26 -13.20
C LEU A 215 30.59 -0.87 -13.85
N GLN A 216 31.53 -0.01 -13.45
CA GLN A 216 31.70 1.32 -14.06
C GLN A 216 31.99 1.28 -15.56
N LYS A 217 32.70 0.25 -16.05
CA LYS A 217 32.94 0.06 -17.50
C LYS A 217 31.69 -0.38 -18.26
N LEU A 218 30.78 -1.11 -17.63
CA LEU A 218 29.52 -1.54 -18.24
C LEU A 218 28.49 -0.41 -18.36
N PHE A 219 28.56 0.61 -17.48
CA PHE A 219 27.65 1.77 -17.48
C PHE A 219 28.16 3.01 -18.24
N ARG A 220 29.29 2.91 -18.96
CA ARG A 220 29.88 4.00 -19.76
C ARG A 220 29.55 3.93 -21.27
N LYS A 221 28.49 3.25 -21.67
CA LYS A 221 27.97 3.26 -23.04
C LYS A 221 26.63 3.97 -23.11
#